data_AF-A0A0R3UKY1-F1
#
_entry.id   AF-A0A0R3UKY1-F1
#
_cell.length_a   1.000
_cell.length_b   1.000
_cell.length_c   1.000
_cell.angle_alpha   90.00
_cell.angle_beta   90.00
_cell.angle_gamma   90.00
#
_symmetry.space_group_name_H-M   'P 1'
#
loop_
_entity.id
_entity.type
_entity.pdbx_description
1 polymer ?
#
loop_
_entity_poly.entity_id
_entity_poly.type
_entity_poly.pdbx_seq_one_letter_code
_entity_poly.pdbx_strand_id
1 'polypeptide(L)'
;MKSIIARQIFDSRGNPTVEVDLTTSKGMFRAAVPSGASTGVHEALELRDGVKNEYRGLGVLKAVNNINRIIGPALCQKNFSMSNQQEIDMFMVKELDGTENKKKLGANAILGVSLAVAKAGAAEKNVPLYRHFADLAGNRDIILPVPSFNVLNGGSHAGNRLAIQEFMIMPTGAKTFSEAMKMGSETYHSLRAVIKNKYGIDACNVGDEGGFAPSIQDNFEALELLKEAIDKAGYTGKIKISMDAASSEFFKEGLYDLNFKNPDSKKEDWISSDKMIEMFNSMVDKYPIVSIEDPFDQDDWNSWITYTGQAGIQVVGDDLTVTNPSRVQKAIDSKACNALLLKVNQIGTITEAIEACNMARKAGWGVM
;
A
#
# COMPACT_ATOMS: atom_id res chain seq x y z
N MET A 1 -22.28 16.54 14.54
CA MET A 1 -22.51 15.67 13.36
C MET A 1 -24.01 15.60 13.08
N LYS A 2 -24.48 15.67 11.83
CA LYS A 2 -25.92 15.63 11.50
C LYS A 2 -26.37 14.24 11.01
N SER A 3 -25.59 13.61 10.15
CA SER A 3 -25.86 12.26 9.65
C SER A 3 -24.59 11.60 9.12
N ILE A 4 -24.57 10.27 9.14
CA ILE A 4 -23.61 9.42 8.45
C ILE A 4 -24.42 8.42 7.63
N ILE A 5 -24.13 8.33 6.33
CA ILE A 5 -24.78 7.39 5.42
C ILE A 5 -23.70 6.70 4.60
N ALA A 6 -23.72 5.38 4.59
CA ALA A 6 -22.86 4.54 3.77
C ALA A 6 -23.61 3.92 2.60
N ARG A 7 -22.87 3.65 1.52
CA ARG A 7 -23.32 2.93 0.34
C ARG A 7 -22.22 2.03 -0.21
N GLN A 8 -22.63 1.07 -1.01
CA GLN A 8 -21.71 0.26 -1.81
C GLN A 8 -21.40 0.99 -3.13
N ILE A 9 -20.12 1.09 -3.47
CA ILE A 9 -19.60 1.56 -4.76
C ILE A 9 -18.65 0.49 -5.34
N PHE A 10 -17.95 0.78 -6.43
CA PHE A 10 -16.98 -0.13 -7.05
C PHE A 10 -15.57 0.47 -7.04
N ASP A 11 -14.58 -0.38 -6.74
CA ASP A 11 -13.15 -0.03 -6.82
C ASP A 11 -12.62 -0.07 -8.27
N SER A 12 -11.33 0.19 -8.45
CA SER A 12 -10.66 0.20 -9.75
C SER A 12 -10.68 -1.16 -10.47
N ARG A 13 -10.88 -2.26 -9.74
CA ARG A 13 -10.96 -3.63 -10.28
C ARG A 13 -12.41 -4.08 -10.50
N GLY A 14 -13.37 -3.21 -10.25
CA GLY A 14 -14.80 -3.50 -10.38
C GLY A 14 -15.36 -4.36 -9.25
N ASN A 15 -14.68 -4.46 -8.11
CA ASN A 15 -15.20 -5.13 -6.92
C ASN A 15 -15.94 -4.14 -6.01
N PRO A 16 -16.97 -4.58 -5.27
CA PRO A 16 -17.65 -3.71 -4.31
C PRO A 16 -16.71 -3.14 -3.25
N THR A 17 -16.93 -1.89 -2.84
CA THR A 17 -16.30 -1.29 -1.64
C THR A 17 -17.23 -0.28 -0.95
N VAL A 18 -16.85 0.18 0.24
CA VAL A 18 -17.63 1.09 1.09
C VAL A 18 -17.34 2.54 0.73
N GLU A 19 -18.39 3.35 0.59
CA GLU A 19 -18.34 4.81 0.57
C GLU A 19 -19.21 5.39 1.69
N VAL A 20 -18.74 6.44 2.36
CA VAL A 20 -19.39 7.10 3.48
C VAL A 20 -19.55 8.59 3.20
N ASP A 21 -20.77 9.09 3.38
CA ASP A 21 -21.10 10.51 3.45
C ASP A 21 -21.35 10.91 4.91
N LEU A 22 -20.60 11.89 5.39
CA LEU A 22 -20.78 12.52 6.69
C LEU A 22 -21.27 13.95 6.49
N THR A 23 -22.42 14.30 7.06
CA THR A 23 -23.00 15.65 6.96
C THR A 23 -22.83 16.43 8.26
N THR A 24 -22.37 17.68 8.16
CA THR A 24 -22.27 18.63 9.28
C THR A 24 -22.98 19.95 8.96
N SER A 25 -22.79 20.98 9.78
CA SER A 25 -23.18 22.36 9.44
C SER A 25 -22.32 22.97 8.32
N LYS A 26 -21.13 22.41 8.05
CA LYS A 26 -20.20 22.89 7.02
C LYS A 26 -20.42 22.29 5.64
N GLY A 27 -21.20 21.21 5.54
CA GLY A 27 -21.48 20.53 4.27
C GLY A 27 -21.49 19.01 4.41
N MET A 28 -21.38 18.32 3.28
CA MET A 28 -21.26 16.87 3.19
C MET A 28 -19.84 16.50 2.79
N PHE A 29 -19.26 15.52 3.50
CA PHE A 29 -17.89 15.05 3.32
C PHE A 29 -17.91 13.56 3.00
N ARG A 30 -17.27 13.19 1.89
CA ARG A 30 -17.32 11.84 1.33
C ARG A 30 -15.97 11.15 1.40
N ALA A 31 -15.94 9.88 1.79
CA ALA A 31 -14.75 9.05 1.71
C ALA A 31 -15.10 7.64 1.21
N ALA A 32 -14.22 7.06 0.41
CA ALA A 32 -14.29 5.68 -0.04
C ALA A 32 -13.10 4.90 0.52
N VAL A 33 -13.26 3.59 0.67
CA VAL A 33 -12.26 2.71 1.26
C VAL A 33 -11.57 1.89 0.16
N PRO A 34 -10.23 1.84 0.11
CA PRO A 34 -9.52 0.96 -0.83
C PRO A 34 -9.60 -0.51 -0.38
N SER A 35 -9.27 -1.43 -1.29
CA SER A 35 -9.12 -2.86 -1.00
C SER A 35 -7.84 -3.38 -1.66
N GLY A 36 -7.06 -4.17 -0.92
CA GLY A 36 -5.81 -4.78 -1.40
C GLY A 36 -6.03 -6.00 -2.31
N ALA A 37 -4.98 -6.47 -2.97
CA ALA A 37 -4.95 -7.71 -3.76
C ALA A 37 -4.18 -8.80 -3.03
N SER A 38 -2.90 -8.54 -2.75
CA SER A 38 -2.08 -9.23 -1.76
C SER A 38 -2.38 -8.58 -0.40
N THR A 39 -2.91 -9.36 0.54
CA THR A 39 -3.25 -8.87 1.88
C THR A 39 -2.48 -9.70 2.91
N GLY A 40 -1.67 -9.03 3.72
CA GLY A 40 -0.97 -9.68 4.82
C GLY A 40 -1.96 -10.34 5.79
N VAL A 41 -1.56 -11.48 6.38
CA VAL A 41 -2.46 -12.27 7.24
C VAL A 41 -2.79 -11.57 8.56
N HIS A 42 -2.02 -10.53 8.90
CA HIS A 42 -2.12 -9.77 10.13
C HIS A 42 -2.91 -8.46 9.98
N GLU A 43 -3.45 -8.16 8.80
CA GLU A 43 -4.26 -6.96 8.55
C GLU A 43 -5.56 -6.92 9.36
N ALA A 44 -6.07 -5.71 9.60
CA ALA A 44 -7.43 -5.51 10.08
C ALA A 44 -8.45 -6.04 9.06
N LEU A 45 -9.53 -6.63 9.55
CA LEU A 45 -10.44 -7.41 8.71
C LEU A 45 -11.26 -6.51 7.76
N GLU A 46 -11.06 -6.67 6.45
CA GLU A 46 -12.03 -6.21 5.45
C GLU A 46 -13.30 -7.09 5.48
N LEU A 47 -14.43 -6.55 5.94
CA LEU A 47 -15.66 -7.31 6.07
C LEU A 47 -16.38 -7.43 4.72
N ARG A 48 -16.43 -8.66 4.19
CA ARG A 48 -17.17 -9.06 2.98
C ARG A 48 -18.45 -9.85 3.32
N ASP A 49 -19.40 -9.84 2.39
CA ASP A 49 -20.70 -10.49 2.57
C ASP A 49 -20.61 -12.02 2.48
N GLY A 50 -19.71 -12.55 1.65
CA GLY A 50 -19.51 -14.00 1.47
C GLY A 50 -20.66 -14.70 0.71
N VAL A 51 -21.56 -13.94 0.09
CA VAL A 51 -22.68 -14.48 -0.69
C VAL A 51 -22.20 -14.82 -2.10
N LYS A 52 -21.82 -16.08 -2.35
CA LYS A 52 -21.15 -16.52 -3.59
C LYS A 52 -21.83 -16.07 -4.89
N ASN A 53 -23.17 -16.03 -4.91
CA ASN A 53 -23.96 -15.68 -6.09
C ASN A 53 -24.08 -14.17 -6.32
N GLU A 54 -23.57 -13.33 -5.41
CA GLU A 54 -23.58 -11.87 -5.52
C GLU A 54 -22.14 -11.35 -5.52
N TYR A 55 -21.73 -10.69 -6.60
CA TYR A 55 -20.37 -10.12 -6.72
C TYR A 55 -19.25 -11.13 -6.40
N ARG A 56 -19.47 -12.42 -6.69
CA ARG A 56 -18.54 -13.52 -6.36
C ARG A 56 -18.23 -13.65 -4.85
N GLY A 57 -19.14 -13.21 -3.98
CA GLY A 57 -18.95 -13.18 -2.53
C GLY A 57 -18.32 -11.90 -1.98
N LEU A 58 -17.95 -10.95 -2.84
CA LEU A 58 -17.20 -9.74 -2.48
C LEU A 58 -18.10 -8.53 -2.16
N GLY A 59 -19.42 -8.72 -2.00
CA GLY A 59 -20.33 -7.66 -1.53
C GLY A 59 -19.88 -7.07 -0.18
N VAL A 60 -20.30 -5.84 0.11
CA VAL A 60 -19.95 -5.11 1.35
C VAL A 60 -21.19 -4.59 2.10
N LEU A 61 -22.37 -5.16 1.84
CA LEU A 61 -23.62 -4.71 2.45
C LEU A 61 -23.63 -4.89 3.97
N LYS A 62 -22.94 -5.90 4.52
CA LYS A 62 -22.75 -6.03 5.98
C LYS A 62 -22.00 -4.83 6.57
N ALA A 63 -20.88 -4.43 5.97
CA ALA A 63 -20.11 -3.27 6.41
C ALA A 63 -20.91 -1.96 6.26
N VAL A 64 -21.61 -1.79 5.12
CA VAL A 64 -22.53 -0.65 4.90
C VAL A 64 -23.64 -0.60 5.95
N ASN A 65 -24.22 -1.75 6.29
CA ASN A 65 -25.25 -1.84 7.33
C ASN A 65 -24.70 -1.53 8.72
N ASN A 66 -23.49 -1.98 9.05
CA ASN A 66 -22.82 -1.63 10.31
C ASN A 66 -22.66 -0.11 10.44
N ILE A 67 -22.29 0.59 9.36
CA ILE A 67 -22.22 2.06 9.40
C ILE A 67 -23.60 2.67 9.59
N ASN A 68 -24.57 2.29 8.74
CA ASN A 68 -25.89 2.92 8.72
C ASN A 68 -26.73 2.64 9.98
N ARG A 69 -26.54 1.50 10.62
CA ARG A 69 -27.38 1.04 11.74
C ARG A 69 -26.71 1.13 13.10
N ILE A 70 -25.38 1.14 13.16
CA ILE A 70 -24.62 1.10 14.42
C ILE A 70 -23.76 2.36 14.56
N ILE A 71 -22.75 2.53 13.69
CA ILE A 71 -21.74 3.59 13.83
C ILE A 71 -22.37 4.98 13.69
N GLY A 72 -23.13 5.19 12.63
CA GLY A 72 -23.76 6.48 12.31
C GLY A 72 -24.66 6.99 13.44
N PRO A 73 -25.67 6.21 13.89
CA PRO A 73 -26.50 6.58 15.02
C PRO A 73 -25.71 6.85 16.31
N ALA A 74 -24.75 5.99 16.65
CA ALA A 74 -23.95 6.14 17.86
C ALA A 74 -23.11 7.43 17.86
N LEU A 75 -22.43 7.75 16.75
CA LEU A 75 -21.62 8.97 16.64
C LEU A 75 -22.47 10.24 16.60
N CYS A 76 -23.64 10.21 15.95
CA CYS A 76 -24.55 11.36 15.92
C CYS A 76 -25.08 11.72 17.31
N GLN A 77 -25.18 10.75 18.23
CA GLN A 77 -25.59 10.97 19.62
C GLN A 77 -24.46 11.53 20.50
N LYS A 78 -23.20 11.38 20.11
CA LYS A 78 -22.04 11.66 20.98
C LYS A 78 -21.56 13.11 20.99
N ASN A 79 -22.18 14.04 20.27
CA ASN A 79 -21.83 15.47 20.25
C ASN A 79 -20.32 15.77 20.09
N PHE A 80 -19.56 14.89 19.45
CA PHE A 80 -18.13 15.08 19.23
C PHE A 80 -17.85 16.29 18.32
N SER A 81 -16.75 16.99 18.56
CA SER A 81 -16.17 17.92 17.57
C SER A 81 -15.49 17.11 16.48
N MET A 82 -15.66 17.50 15.20
CA MET A 82 -15.02 16.78 14.10
C MET A 82 -13.51 17.01 14.05
N SER A 83 -13.02 18.01 14.76
CA SER A 83 -11.58 18.23 14.92
C SER A 83 -10.89 17.24 15.85
N ASN A 84 -11.65 16.49 16.67
CA ASN A 84 -11.10 15.50 17.61
C ASN A 84 -11.10 14.09 17.00
N GLN A 85 -10.23 13.90 16.00
CA GLN A 85 -10.10 12.63 15.27
C GLN A 85 -9.84 11.44 16.21
N GLN A 86 -8.94 11.62 17.18
CA GLN A 86 -8.54 10.57 18.11
C GLN A 86 -9.72 10.09 18.97
N GLU A 87 -10.53 11.00 19.50
CA GLU A 87 -11.68 10.62 20.33
C GLU A 87 -12.72 9.83 19.52
N ILE A 88 -12.99 10.25 18.28
CA ILE A 88 -13.98 9.60 17.41
C ILE A 88 -13.48 8.22 16.96
N ASP A 89 -12.22 8.12 16.51
CA ASP A 89 -11.62 6.86 16.11
C ASP A 89 -11.57 5.88 17.28
N MET A 90 -11.11 6.31 18.45
CA MET A 90 -11.03 5.44 19.63
C MET A 90 -12.41 5.02 20.14
N PHE A 91 -13.44 5.86 20.01
CA PHE A 91 -14.81 5.45 20.30
C PHE A 91 -15.28 4.34 19.36
N MET A 92 -15.02 4.45 18.06
CA MET A 92 -15.36 3.39 17.10
C MET A 92 -14.60 2.09 17.39
N VAL A 93 -13.30 2.18 17.65
CA VAL A 93 -12.43 1.01 17.84
C VAL A 93 -12.69 0.32 19.18
N LYS A 94 -12.73 1.06 20.30
CA LYS A 94 -12.80 0.48 21.65
C LYS A 94 -14.23 0.19 22.10
N GLU A 95 -15.16 1.11 21.85
CA GLU A 95 -16.51 1.04 22.42
C GLU A 95 -17.52 0.37 21.47
N LEU A 96 -17.42 0.63 20.15
CA LEU A 96 -18.37 0.06 19.19
C LEU A 96 -17.92 -1.30 18.65
N ASP A 97 -16.67 -1.40 18.19
CA ASP A 97 -16.11 -2.66 17.69
C ASP A 97 -15.62 -3.55 18.83
N GLY A 98 -14.64 -3.09 19.60
CA GLY A 98 -14.11 -3.78 20.77
C GLY A 98 -13.26 -5.03 20.45
N THR A 99 -12.88 -5.25 19.20
CA THR A 99 -12.02 -6.36 18.79
C THR A 99 -10.66 -5.87 18.29
N GLU A 100 -9.62 -6.69 18.47
CA GLU A 100 -8.24 -6.33 18.11
C GLU A 100 -8.07 -6.03 16.61
N ASN A 101 -8.71 -6.81 15.74
CA ASN A 101 -8.59 -6.70 14.29
C ASN A 101 -9.84 -6.12 13.60
N LYS A 102 -10.69 -5.40 14.35
CA LYS A 102 -11.89 -4.72 13.83
C LYS A 102 -12.89 -5.68 13.16
N LYS A 103 -12.92 -6.96 13.58
CA LYS A 103 -13.71 -8.02 12.94
C LYS A 103 -15.22 -7.92 13.18
N LYS A 104 -15.66 -7.18 14.20
CA LYS A 104 -17.09 -7.09 14.54
C LYS A 104 -17.81 -6.16 13.57
N LEU A 105 -17.25 -4.98 13.32
CA LEU A 105 -17.84 -3.98 12.44
C LEU A 105 -17.23 -4.00 11.03
N GLY A 106 -15.99 -4.47 10.90
CA GLY A 106 -15.19 -4.41 9.67
C GLY A 106 -14.28 -3.18 9.66
N ALA A 107 -13.00 -3.37 9.36
CA ALA A 107 -12.05 -2.27 9.20
C ALA A 107 -12.47 -1.31 8.09
N ASN A 108 -13.06 -1.84 7.02
CA ASN A 108 -13.65 -1.06 5.93
C ASN A 108 -14.87 -0.22 6.36
N ALA A 109 -15.64 -0.67 7.35
CA ALA A 109 -16.72 0.14 7.92
C ALA A 109 -16.16 1.33 8.74
N ILE A 110 -15.20 1.05 9.61
CA ILE A 110 -14.60 2.03 10.53
C ILE A 110 -13.79 3.07 9.75
N LEU A 111 -12.95 2.64 8.81
CA LEU A 111 -12.06 3.52 8.06
C LEU A 111 -12.84 4.54 7.22
N GLY A 112 -13.93 4.11 6.56
CA GLY A 112 -14.75 5.01 5.75
C GLY A 112 -15.29 6.19 6.57
N VAL A 113 -15.72 5.92 7.80
CA VAL A 113 -16.16 6.97 8.74
C VAL A 113 -14.97 7.81 9.22
N SER A 114 -13.85 7.17 9.59
CA SER A 114 -12.62 7.84 10.04
C SER A 114 -12.11 8.87 9.03
N LEU A 115 -12.07 8.51 7.74
CA LEU A 115 -11.67 9.39 6.64
C LEU A 115 -12.67 10.54 6.41
N ALA A 116 -13.96 10.26 6.47
CA ALA A 116 -15.00 11.28 6.31
C ALA A 116 -14.95 12.30 7.48
N VAL A 117 -14.65 11.84 8.69
CA VAL A 117 -14.42 12.68 9.88
C VAL A 117 -13.21 13.59 9.65
N ALA A 118 -12.08 13.08 9.17
CA ALA A 118 -10.89 13.90 8.89
C ALA A 118 -11.18 15.04 7.89
N LYS A 119 -11.96 14.74 6.83
CA LYS A 119 -12.41 15.75 5.86
C LYS A 119 -13.31 16.80 6.50
N ALA A 120 -14.25 16.37 7.35
CA ALA A 120 -15.12 17.29 8.08
C ALA A 120 -14.35 18.14 9.10
N GLY A 121 -13.36 17.56 9.79
CA GLY A 121 -12.49 18.24 10.74
C GLY A 121 -11.61 19.31 10.08
N ALA A 122 -11.09 19.03 8.88
CA ALA A 122 -10.36 20.02 8.08
C ALA A 122 -11.26 21.22 7.73
N ALA A 123 -12.50 20.97 7.31
CA ALA A 123 -13.46 22.02 6.98
C ALA A 123 -13.98 22.80 8.21
N GLU A 124 -14.09 22.14 9.37
CA GLU A 124 -14.39 22.81 10.65
C GLU A 124 -13.30 23.82 11.02
N LYS A 125 -12.03 23.47 10.79
CA LYS A 125 -10.85 24.34 10.99
C LYS A 125 -10.59 25.33 9.85
N ASN A 126 -11.34 25.25 8.74
CA ASN A 126 -11.11 26.03 7.52
C ASN A 126 -9.68 25.91 6.97
N VAL A 127 -9.12 24.68 6.95
CA VAL A 127 -7.80 24.38 6.40
C VAL A 127 -7.89 23.27 5.34
N PRO A 128 -6.94 23.20 4.41
CA PRO A 128 -6.82 22.05 3.52
C PRO A 128 -6.62 20.73 4.29
N LEU A 129 -7.08 19.61 3.72
CA LEU A 129 -7.00 18.30 4.37
C LEU A 129 -5.56 17.90 4.73
N TYR A 130 -4.58 18.17 3.86
CA TYR A 130 -3.16 17.86 4.14
C TYR A 130 -2.66 18.61 5.39
N ARG A 131 -3.12 19.85 5.61
CA ARG A 131 -2.76 20.66 6.78
C ARG A 131 -3.41 20.09 8.03
N HIS A 132 -4.66 19.66 7.93
CA HIS A 132 -5.35 18.96 9.03
C HIS A 132 -4.63 17.68 9.45
N PHE A 133 -4.22 16.83 8.50
CA PHE A 133 -3.43 15.64 8.80
C PHE A 133 -2.06 15.98 9.41
N ALA A 134 -1.39 17.00 8.90
CA ALA A 134 -0.13 17.47 9.47
C ALA A 134 -0.31 17.96 10.92
N ASP A 135 -1.41 18.65 11.23
CA ASP A 135 -1.71 19.05 12.62
C ASP A 135 -1.95 17.83 13.53
N LEU A 136 -2.72 16.85 13.06
CA LEU A 136 -2.98 15.59 13.79
C LEU A 136 -1.69 14.80 14.04
N ALA A 137 -0.77 14.80 13.06
CA ALA A 137 0.52 14.13 13.16
C ALA A 137 1.60 14.93 13.91
N GLY A 138 1.31 16.19 14.31
CA GLY A 138 2.30 17.05 14.96
C GLY A 138 3.39 17.60 14.02
N ASN A 139 3.14 17.60 12.71
CA ASN A 139 4.08 18.07 11.69
C ASN A 139 3.91 19.56 11.42
N ARG A 140 4.94 20.36 11.72
CA ARG A 140 4.92 21.78 11.36
C ARG A 140 5.06 22.00 9.86
N ASP A 141 6.11 21.43 9.28
CA ASP A 141 6.49 21.65 7.88
C ASP A 141 5.84 20.59 6.98
N ILE A 142 5.49 21.01 5.76
CA ILE A 142 4.92 20.14 4.72
C ILE A 142 5.99 19.85 3.69
N ILE A 143 6.15 18.57 3.35
CA ILE A 143 7.09 18.08 2.36
C ILE A 143 6.28 17.43 1.24
N LEU A 144 6.60 17.74 -0.01
CA LEU A 144 6.07 17.00 -1.15
C LEU A 144 6.89 15.72 -1.35
N PRO A 145 6.25 14.55 -1.54
CA PRO A 145 6.96 13.28 -1.64
C PRO A 145 7.68 13.14 -2.99
N VAL A 146 8.68 12.27 -3.03
CA VAL A 146 9.12 11.69 -4.31
C VAL A 146 8.08 10.63 -4.70
N PRO A 147 7.42 10.75 -5.86
CA PRO A 147 6.52 9.71 -6.31
C PRO A 147 7.29 8.44 -6.69
N SER A 148 6.83 7.30 -6.19
CA SER A 148 7.25 5.95 -6.62
C SER A 148 6.21 5.43 -7.60
N PHE A 149 6.52 5.44 -8.90
CA PHE A 149 5.55 5.04 -9.93
C PHE A 149 5.72 3.56 -10.24
N ASN A 150 4.69 2.74 -9.97
CA ASN A 150 4.65 1.38 -10.48
C ASN A 150 4.45 1.40 -12.00
N VAL A 151 5.48 1.03 -12.76
CA VAL A 151 5.49 1.15 -14.23
C VAL A 151 5.58 -0.20 -14.93
N LEU A 152 5.89 -1.27 -14.20
CA LEU A 152 5.89 -2.64 -14.70
C LEU A 152 5.44 -3.58 -13.58
N ASN A 153 4.39 -4.35 -13.87
CA ASN A 153 3.74 -5.26 -12.92
C ASN A 153 4.17 -6.72 -13.16
N GLY A 154 4.38 -7.43 -12.06
CA GLY A 154 4.49 -8.88 -11.99
C GLY A 154 3.59 -9.42 -10.88
N GLY A 155 4.05 -10.47 -10.19
CA GLY A 155 3.38 -11.05 -9.02
C GLY A 155 1.89 -11.32 -9.25
N SER A 156 1.08 -11.03 -8.24
CA SER A 156 -0.38 -11.18 -8.25
C SER A 156 -1.10 -10.08 -9.03
N HIS A 157 -0.40 -9.00 -9.42
CA HIS A 157 -0.94 -7.86 -10.17
C HIS A 157 -0.94 -8.05 -11.70
N ALA A 158 -0.33 -9.12 -12.21
CA ALA A 158 -0.19 -9.35 -13.65
C ALA A 158 -0.24 -10.84 -14.06
N GLY A 159 -0.92 -11.10 -15.19
CA GLY A 159 -1.00 -12.42 -15.83
C GLY A 159 0.27 -12.89 -16.56
N ASN A 160 1.46 -12.45 -16.13
CA ASN A 160 2.76 -12.87 -16.67
C ASN A 160 3.45 -13.89 -15.73
N ARG A 161 4.73 -14.24 -15.96
CA ARG A 161 5.49 -15.19 -15.12
C ARG A 161 6.41 -14.53 -14.10
N LEU A 162 6.51 -13.20 -14.11
CA LEU A 162 7.38 -12.44 -13.23
C LEU A 162 6.92 -12.61 -11.77
N ALA A 163 7.82 -13.02 -10.88
CA ALA A 163 7.46 -13.28 -9.47
C ALA A 163 7.30 -11.99 -8.67
N ILE A 164 8.27 -11.07 -8.79
CA ILE A 164 8.26 -9.78 -8.10
C ILE A 164 7.08 -8.95 -8.59
N GLN A 165 6.35 -8.34 -7.65
CA GLN A 165 5.07 -7.71 -7.89
C GLN A 165 5.19 -6.36 -8.60
N GLU A 166 6.15 -5.53 -8.21
CA GLU A 166 6.25 -4.15 -8.70
C GLU A 166 7.69 -3.75 -9.03
N PHE A 167 7.83 -3.11 -10.18
CA PHE A 167 9.06 -2.45 -10.60
C PHE A 167 8.74 -0.98 -10.82
N MET A 168 9.24 -0.17 -9.90
CA MET A 168 8.90 1.23 -9.77
C MET A 168 10.04 2.16 -10.18
N ILE A 169 9.70 3.36 -10.65
CA ILE A 169 10.65 4.43 -10.89
C ILE A 169 10.44 5.59 -9.92
N MET A 170 11.54 6.14 -9.40
CA MET A 170 11.55 7.24 -8.43
C MET A 170 12.39 8.42 -8.94
N PRO A 171 11.77 9.52 -9.41
CA PRO A 171 12.49 10.71 -9.89
C PRO A 171 13.13 11.57 -8.78
N THR A 172 14.08 10.99 -8.04
CA THR A 172 14.76 11.64 -6.90
C THR A 172 15.63 12.83 -7.28
N GLY A 173 16.04 12.95 -8.55
CA GLY A 173 16.80 14.07 -9.09
C GLY A 173 15.96 15.29 -9.52
N ALA A 174 14.63 15.23 -9.38
CA ALA A 174 13.73 16.35 -9.67
C ALA A 174 13.80 17.43 -8.57
N LYS A 175 13.66 18.70 -8.95
CA LYS A 175 13.65 19.84 -8.02
C LYS A 175 12.28 20.18 -7.48
N THR A 176 11.23 19.71 -8.14
CA THR A 176 9.83 19.94 -7.76
C THR A 176 9.00 18.69 -8.01
N PHE A 177 7.87 18.55 -7.31
CA PHE A 177 6.92 17.46 -7.57
C PHE A 177 6.43 17.47 -9.03
N SER A 178 6.14 18.64 -9.60
CA SER A 178 5.72 18.76 -11.01
C SER A 178 6.79 18.27 -11.98
N GLU A 179 8.07 18.55 -11.71
CA GLU A 179 9.18 18.00 -12.49
C GLU A 179 9.29 16.48 -12.31
N ALA A 180 9.10 15.96 -11.09
CA ALA A 180 9.09 14.52 -10.83
C ALA A 180 7.98 13.81 -11.61
N MET A 181 6.76 14.37 -11.63
CA MET A 181 5.64 13.86 -12.43
C MET A 181 5.96 13.86 -13.93
N LYS A 182 6.59 14.93 -14.44
CA LYS A 182 7.05 14.99 -15.83
C LYS A 182 8.03 13.86 -16.14
N MET A 183 9.10 13.73 -15.34
CA MET A 183 10.13 12.70 -15.48
C MET A 183 9.53 11.29 -15.48
N GLY A 184 8.65 11.00 -14.51
CA GLY A 184 7.94 9.72 -14.43
C GLY A 184 7.08 9.44 -15.66
N SER A 185 6.26 10.41 -16.07
CA SER A 185 5.35 10.25 -17.22
C SER A 185 6.07 10.03 -18.55
N GLU A 186 7.15 10.78 -18.82
CA GLU A 186 7.94 10.62 -20.04
C GLU A 186 8.68 9.27 -20.05
N THR A 187 9.20 8.84 -18.90
CA THR A 187 9.85 7.53 -18.75
C THR A 187 8.86 6.38 -18.94
N TYR A 188 7.64 6.50 -18.41
CA TYR A 188 6.57 5.51 -18.63
C TYR A 188 6.20 5.37 -20.12
N HIS A 189 6.08 6.49 -20.86
CA HIS A 189 5.83 6.43 -22.31
C HIS A 189 7.02 5.87 -23.10
N SER A 190 8.26 6.19 -22.69
CA SER A 190 9.46 5.56 -23.27
C SER A 190 9.48 4.04 -22.99
N LEU A 191 9.14 3.61 -21.78
CA LEU A 191 9.04 2.19 -21.41
C LEU A 191 8.01 1.48 -22.29
N ARG A 192 6.84 2.09 -22.54
CA ARG A 192 5.85 1.55 -23.48
C ARG A 192 6.44 1.30 -24.86
N ALA A 193 7.23 2.23 -25.38
CA ALA A 193 7.86 2.08 -26.69
C ALA A 193 8.90 0.97 -26.70
N VAL A 194 9.71 0.84 -25.64
CA VAL A 194 10.68 -0.24 -25.46
C VAL A 194 9.97 -1.60 -25.46
N ILE A 195 8.94 -1.75 -24.61
CA ILE A 195 8.15 -2.98 -24.50
C ILE A 195 7.49 -3.33 -25.84
N LYS A 196 6.83 -2.35 -26.49
CA LYS A 196 6.19 -2.55 -27.79
C LYS A 196 7.16 -3.09 -28.84
N ASN A 197 8.36 -2.53 -28.89
CA ASN A 197 9.36 -2.92 -29.88
C ASN A 197 9.92 -4.31 -29.61
N LYS A 198 10.05 -4.71 -28.34
CA LYS A 198 10.66 -5.99 -27.94
C LYS A 198 9.65 -7.15 -27.90
N TYR A 199 8.45 -6.92 -27.42
CA TYR A 199 7.45 -7.97 -27.15
C TYR A 199 6.14 -7.79 -27.93
N GLY A 200 6.01 -6.74 -28.73
CA GLY A 200 4.80 -6.44 -29.49
C GLY A 200 3.78 -5.59 -28.74
N ILE A 201 2.72 -5.21 -29.45
CA ILE A 201 1.70 -4.28 -28.92
C ILE A 201 0.90 -4.88 -27.76
N ASP A 202 0.68 -6.19 -27.76
CA ASP A 202 -0.13 -6.86 -26.73
C ASP A 202 0.55 -6.84 -25.35
N ALA A 203 1.87 -6.74 -25.30
CA ALA A 203 2.65 -6.59 -24.08
C ALA A 203 2.53 -5.19 -23.44
N CYS A 204 1.89 -4.24 -24.13
CA CYS A 204 1.65 -2.88 -23.62
C CYS A 204 0.31 -2.73 -22.90
N ASN A 205 -0.42 -3.82 -22.67
CA ASN A 205 -1.55 -3.83 -21.74
C ASN A 205 -1.03 -3.59 -20.32
N VAL A 206 -1.90 -3.03 -19.48
CA VAL A 206 -1.55 -2.63 -18.12
C VAL A 206 -2.14 -3.58 -17.09
N GLY A 207 -1.45 -3.76 -15.96
CA GLY A 207 -1.96 -4.46 -14.78
C GLY A 207 -2.90 -3.60 -13.95
N ASP A 208 -3.24 -4.08 -12.75
CA ASP A 208 -4.21 -3.45 -11.84
C ASP A 208 -3.84 -1.99 -11.47
N GLU A 209 -2.54 -1.66 -11.49
CA GLU A 209 -2.01 -0.37 -11.07
C GLU A 209 -1.50 0.53 -12.21
N GLY A 210 -1.77 0.12 -13.46
CA GLY A 210 -1.41 0.92 -14.64
C GLY A 210 0.01 0.73 -15.18
N GLY A 211 0.87 -0.04 -14.51
CA GLY A 211 2.15 -0.48 -15.06
C GLY A 211 1.97 -1.55 -16.14
N PHE A 212 2.96 -1.71 -17.02
CA PHE A 212 2.89 -2.70 -18.11
C PHE A 212 3.09 -4.12 -17.60
N ALA A 213 2.46 -5.09 -18.25
CA ALA A 213 2.56 -6.50 -17.89
C ALA A 213 3.13 -7.36 -19.05
N PRO A 214 4.37 -7.12 -19.51
CA PRO A 214 4.97 -7.93 -20.55
C PRO A 214 5.14 -9.38 -20.06
N SER A 215 5.14 -10.33 -21.00
CA SER A 215 5.35 -11.76 -20.71
C SER A 215 6.83 -12.04 -20.45
N ILE A 216 7.33 -11.58 -19.32
CA ILE A 216 8.69 -11.80 -18.83
C ILE A 216 8.65 -12.75 -17.63
N GLN A 217 9.75 -13.49 -17.45
CA GLN A 217 9.95 -14.42 -16.33
C GLN A 217 11.13 -14.01 -15.46
N ASP A 218 12.18 -13.42 -16.05
CA ASP A 218 13.38 -12.99 -15.33
C ASP A 218 13.22 -11.57 -14.75
N ASN A 219 13.46 -11.44 -13.44
CA ASN A 219 13.45 -10.16 -12.73
C ASN A 219 14.53 -9.19 -13.24
N PHE A 220 15.68 -9.71 -13.68
CA PHE A 220 16.74 -8.88 -14.27
C PHE A 220 16.32 -8.29 -15.62
N GLU A 221 15.51 -9.01 -16.39
CA GLU A 221 14.98 -8.51 -17.66
C GLU A 221 14.04 -7.32 -17.44
N ALA A 222 13.22 -7.33 -16.37
CA ALA A 222 12.41 -6.18 -15.99
C ALA A 222 13.27 -4.94 -15.68
N LEU A 223 14.36 -5.11 -14.93
CA LEU A 223 15.28 -4.03 -14.57
C LEU A 223 16.03 -3.47 -15.78
N GLU A 224 16.41 -4.31 -16.76
CA GLU A 224 16.99 -3.83 -18.02
C GLU A 224 16.00 -3.00 -18.84
N LEU A 225 14.72 -3.37 -18.88
CA LEU A 225 13.69 -2.57 -19.56
C LEU A 225 13.55 -1.19 -18.92
N LEU A 226 13.53 -1.11 -17.59
CA LEU A 226 13.47 0.16 -16.85
C LEU A 226 14.71 1.01 -17.11
N LYS A 227 15.90 0.41 -17.06
CA LYS A 227 17.17 1.10 -17.35
C LYS A 227 17.20 1.67 -18.77
N GLU A 228 16.79 0.88 -19.77
CA GLU A 228 16.69 1.34 -21.17
C GLU A 228 15.67 2.47 -21.32
N ALA A 229 14.52 2.38 -20.65
CA ALA A 229 13.50 3.42 -20.69
C ALA A 229 13.96 4.74 -20.06
N ILE A 230 14.64 4.68 -18.90
CA ILE A 230 15.22 5.84 -18.23
C ILE A 230 16.27 6.52 -19.11
N ASP A 231 17.12 5.73 -19.76
CA ASP A 231 18.15 6.23 -20.67
C ASP A 231 17.54 6.91 -21.90
N LYS A 232 16.59 6.25 -22.57
CA LYS A 232 15.87 6.81 -23.73
C LYS A 232 15.06 8.06 -23.40
N ALA A 233 14.57 8.19 -22.16
CA ALA A 233 13.90 9.39 -21.68
C ALA A 233 14.88 10.53 -21.31
N GLY A 234 16.19 10.27 -21.28
CA GLY A 234 17.22 11.26 -20.95
C GLY A 234 17.33 11.57 -19.45
N TYR A 235 16.90 10.63 -18.59
CA TYR A 235 16.84 10.82 -17.13
C TYR A 235 17.82 9.92 -16.34
N THR A 236 18.81 9.33 -17.02
CA THR A 236 19.91 8.59 -16.37
C THR A 236 20.54 9.41 -15.24
N GLY A 237 20.64 8.79 -14.05
CA GLY A 237 21.16 9.42 -12.84
C GLY A 237 20.17 10.30 -12.07
N LYS A 238 19.02 10.67 -12.67
CA LYS A 238 17.96 11.46 -12.01
C LYS A 238 16.78 10.61 -11.57
N ILE A 239 16.58 9.45 -12.17
CA ILE A 239 15.59 8.46 -11.77
C ILE A 239 16.32 7.27 -11.13
N LYS A 240 15.81 6.84 -9.98
CA LYS A 240 16.19 5.61 -9.27
C LYS A 240 15.08 4.57 -9.41
N ILE A 241 15.36 3.35 -8.99
CA ILE A 241 14.41 2.24 -9.02
C ILE A 241 14.03 1.86 -7.58
N SER A 242 12.77 1.51 -7.40
CA SER A 242 12.25 0.82 -6.22
C SER A 242 11.52 -0.44 -6.66
N MET A 243 11.37 -1.40 -5.75
CA MET A 243 10.71 -2.67 -6.03
C MET A 243 9.83 -3.06 -4.86
N ASP A 244 8.69 -3.70 -5.14
CA ASP A 244 7.95 -4.50 -4.18
C ASP A 244 8.02 -5.96 -4.63
N ALA A 245 8.67 -6.78 -3.80
CA ALA A 245 8.78 -8.20 -4.06
C ALA A 245 7.50 -8.95 -3.70
N ALA A 246 6.74 -8.49 -2.70
CA ALA A 246 5.57 -9.18 -2.14
C ALA A 246 5.87 -10.67 -1.86
N SER A 247 7.03 -10.97 -1.27
CA SER A 247 7.57 -12.32 -1.22
C SER A 247 6.70 -13.34 -0.47
N SER A 248 5.80 -12.87 0.41
CA SER A 248 4.78 -13.71 1.05
C SER A 248 3.93 -14.49 0.05
N GLU A 249 3.65 -13.93 -1.13
CA GLU A 249 2.82 -14.54 -2.18
C GLU A 249 3.45 -15.80 -2.80
N PHE A 250 4.77 -15.90 -2.73
CA PHE A 250 5.53 -17.03 -3.27
C PHE A 250 6.41 -17.73 -2.24
N PHE A 251 6.20 -17.47 -0.96
CA PHE A 251 6.82 -18.22 0.12
C PHE A 251 6.06 -19.53 0.37
N LYS A 252 6.77 -20.66 0.28
CA LYS A 252 6.21 -22.00 0.45
C LYS A 252 7.20 -22.88 1.19
N GLU A 253 6.76 -23.42 2.33
CA GLU A 253 7.50 -24.44 3.09
C GLU A 253 8.93 -24.02 3.47
N GLY A 254 9.13 -22.74 3.81
CA GLY A 254 10.45 -22.21 4.18
C GLY A 254 11.36 -21.82 3.00
N LEU A 255 10.85 -21.89 1.76
CA LEU A 255 11.55 -21.54 0.53
C LEU A 255 10.70 -20.55 -0.30
N TYR A 256 11.30 -20.00 -1.36
CA TYR A 256 10.67 -19.03 -2.25
C TYR A 256 10.56 -19.59 -3.68
N ASP A 257 9.34 -19.64 -4.20
CA ASP A 257 8.99 -20.14 -5.53
C ASP A 257 8.91 -18.99 -6.54
N LEU A 258 10.05 -18.61 -7.14
CA LEU A 258 10.09 -17.55 -8.15
C LEU A 258 9.34 -17.89 -9.46
N ASN A 259 8.66 -19.04 -9.52
CA ASN A 259 7.80 -19.44 -10.63
C ASN A 259 6.40 -19.84 -10.12
N PHE A 260 5.93 -19.26 -9.01
CA PHE A 260 4.70 -19.67 -8.30
C PHE A 260 3.41 -19.63 -9.14
N LYS A 261 3.39 -18.83 -10.21
CA LYS A 261 2.29 -18.75 -11.17
C LYS A 261 2.25 -19.92 -12.15
N ASN A 262 3.33 -20.70 -12.24
CA ASN A 262 3.36 -21.92 -13.02
C ASN A 262 2.77 -23.07 -12.18
N PRO A 263 1.65 -23.69 -12.59
CA PRO A 263 1.08 -24.83 -11.87
C PRO A 263 2.04 -26.04 -11.83
N ASP A 264 2.99 -26.10 -12.75
CA ASP A 264 4.02 -27.14 -12.82
C ASP A 264 5.33 -26.72 -12.11
N SER A 265 5.32 -25.69 -11.27
CA SER A 265 6.50 -25.30 -10.48
C SER A 265 6.96 -26.45 -9.59
N LYS A 266 8.27 -26.66 -9.55
CA LYS A 266 8.92 -27.79 -8.88
C LYS A 266 9.67 -27.31 -7.66
N LYS A 267 9.51 -28.02 -6.55
CA LYS A 267 10.14 -27.67 -5.27
C LYS A 267 11.68 -27.64 -5.35
N GLU A 268 12.26 -28.42 -6.26
CA GLU A 268 13.70 -28.45 -6.49
C GLU A 268 14.26 -27.14 -7.08
N ASP A 269 13.40 -26.34 -7.73
CA ASP A 269 13.75 -25.04 -8.31
C ASP A 269 13.48 -23.86 -7.33
N TRP A 270 12.87 -24.13 -6.17
CA TRP A 270 12.62 -23.12 -5.15
C TRP A 270 13.92 -22.75 -4.43
N ILE A 271 14.05 -21.48 -4.07
CA ILE A 271 15.29 -20.94 -3.52
C ILE A 271 15.15 -20.60 -2.03
N SER A 272 16.26 -20.69 -1.29
CA SER A 272 16.29 -20.30 0.13
C SER A 272 16.33 -18.79 0.32
N SER A 273 16.09 -18.32 1.54
CA SER A 273 16.25 -16.91 1.89
C SER A 273 17.67 -16.38 1.62
N ASP A 274 18.71 -17.21 1.81
CA ASP A 274 20.10 -16.84 1.48
C ASP A 274 20.28 -16.56 -0.03
N LYS A 275 19.60 -17.34 -0.88
CA LYS A 275 19.61 -17.12 -2.33
C LYS A 275 18.78 -15.91 -2.75
N MET A 276 17.67 -15.64 -2.07
CA MET A 276 16.92 -14.38 -2.23
C MET A 276 17.79 -13.18 -1.87
N ILE A 277 18.52 -13.24 -0.75
CA ILE A 277 19.49 -12.23 -0.33
C ILE A 277 20.56 -11.98 -1.40
N GLU A 278 21.20 -13.05 -1.91
CA GLU A 278 22.20 -12.95 -2.98
C GLU A 278 21.63 -12.29 -4.24
N MET A 279 20.40 -12.65 -4.61
CA MET A 279 19.69 -12.07 -5.75
C MET A 279 19.47 -10.57 -5.57
N PHE A 280 18.91 -10.14 -4.44
CA PHE A 280 18.64 -8.72 -4.21
C PHE A 280 19.93 -7.89 -4.11
N ASN A 281 20.98 -8.39 -3.44
CA ASN A 281 22.27 -7.71 -3.41
C ASN A 281 22.84 -7.54 -4.83
N SER A 282 22.79 -8.59 -5.65
CA SER A 282 23.21 -8.53 -7.07
C SER A 282 22.40 -7.54 -7.89
N MET A 283 21.10 -7.38 -7.60
CA MET A 283 20.26 -6.35 -8.24
C MET A 283 20.69 -4.94 -7.81
N VAL A 284 20.87 -4.71 -6.51
CA VAL A 284 21.30 -3.40 -5.96
C VAL A 284 22.67 -3.00 -6.49
N ASP A 285 23.60 -3.95 -6.67
CA ASP A 285 24.93 -3.69 -7.22
C ASP A 285 24.90 -3.29 -8.71
N LYS A 286 23.94 -3.83 -9.48
CA LYS A 286 23.89 -3.67 -10.95
C LYS A 286 22.97 -2.54 -11.42
N TYR A 287 21.97 -2.18 -10.63
CA TYR A 287 20.91 -1.24 -11.01
C TYR A 287 20.81 -0.12 -9.97
N PRO A 288 20.26 1.06 -10.34
CA PRO A 288 20.12 2.19 -9.42
C PRO A 288 18.94 1.99 -8.44
N ILE A 289 18.85 0.82 -7.81
CA ILE A 289 17.83 0.47 -6.82
C ILE A 289 18.16 1.16 -5.50
N VAL A 290 17.16 1.82 -4.91
CA VAL A 290 17.30 2.54 -3.64
C VAL A 290 16.29 2.11 -2.59
N SER A 291 15.31 1.28 -2.96
CA SER A 291 14.29 0.76 -2.06
C SER A 291 13.83 -0.63 -2.51
N ILE A 292 13.71 -1.56 -1.56
CA ILE A 292 13.02 -2.85 -1.76
C ILE A 292 12.01 -3.04 -0.64
N GLU A 293 10.76 -3.28 -1.03
CA GLU A 293 9.63 -3.62 -0.18
C GLU A 293 9.41 -5.13 -0.17
N ASP A 294 9.02 -5.64 1.00
CA ASP A 294 8.70 -7.05 1.27
C ASP A 294 9.64 -8.08 0.62
N PRO A 295 10.98 -7.96 0.82
CA PRO A 295 11.94 -8.90 0.24
C PRO A 295 11.74 -10.35 0.75
N PHE A 296 11.13 -10.55 1.91
CA PHE A 296 10.89 -11.88 2.51
C PHE A 296 9.45 -11.99 3.02
N ASP A 297 9.04 -13.22 3.32
CA ASP A 297 7.74 -13.49 3.92
C ASP A 297 7.50 -12.66 5.20
N GLN A 298 6.24 -12.29 5.42
CA GLN A 298 5.77 -11.48 6.55
C GLN A 298 6.13 -12.03 7.94
N ASP A 299 6.49 -13.30 8.07
CA ASP A 299 6.95 -13.92 9.32
C ASP A 299 8.38 -14.51 9.26
N ASP A 300 9.13 -14.32 8.17
CA ASP A 300 10.56 -14.70 8.04
C ASP A 300 11.50 -13.64 8.65
N TRP A 301 11.26 -13.31 9.93
CA TRP A 301 11.95 -12.23 10.65
C TRP A 301 13.48 -12.30 10.58
N ASN A 302 14.06 -13.51 10.57
CA ASN A 302 15.52 -13.67 10.53
C ASN A 302 16.12 -13.18 9.20
N SER A 303 15.46 -13.46 8.09
CA SER A 303 15.92 -13.04 6.77
C SER A 303 15.77 -11.53 6.58
N TRP A 304 14.68 -10.94 7.07
CA TRP A 304 14.51 -9.48 7.15
C TRP A 304 15.68 -8.81 7.91
N ILE A 305 15.96 -9.27 9.14
CA ILE A 305 17.04 -8.71 9.97
C ILE A 305 18.39 -8.84 9.27
N THR A 306 18.67 -10.01 8.70
CA THR A 306 19.93 -10.29 8.01
C THR A 306 20.11 -9.38 6.80
N TYR A 307 19.08 -9.28 5.95
CA TYR A 307 19.13 -8.47 4.74
C TYR A 307 19.22 -6.98 5.05
N THR A 308 18.39 -6.46 5.95
CA THR A 308 18.43 -5.04 6.34
C THR A 308 19.78 -4.65 6.93
N GLY A 309 20.46 -5.57 7.64
CA GLY A 309 21.80 -5.35 8.17
C GLY A 309 22.91 -5.16 7.12
N GLN A 310 22.69 -5.57 5.86
CA GLN A 310 23.69 -5.52 4.79
C GLN A 310 23.27 -4.71 3.55
N ALA A 311 21.97 -4.52 3.31
CA ALA A 311 21.45 -4.01 2.04
C ALA A 311 21.91 -2.57 1.72
N GLY A 312 22.15 -1.73 2.74
CA GLY A 312 22.63 -0.35 2.55
C GLY A 312 21.64 0.60 1.85
N ILE A 313 20.40 0.14 1.62
CA ILE A 313 19.31 0.88 0.96
C ILE A 313 18.07 0.92 1.86
N GLN A 314 17.00 1.55 1.37
CA GLN A 314 15.70 1.48 2.04
C GLN A 314 15.13 0.05 1.93
N VAL A 315 14.72 -0.52 3.05
CA VAL A 315 14.00 -1.79 3.16
C VAL A 315 12.65 -1.49 3.79
N VAL A 316 11.59 -1.67 3.03
CA VAL A 316 10.22 -1.27 3.42
C VAL A 316 9.47 -2.50 3.92
N GLY A 317 8.84 -2.40 5.09
CA GLY A 317 7.91 -3.41 5.57
C GLY A 317 6.46 -3.03 5.24
N ASP A 318 5.81 -3.84 4.42
CA ASP A 318 4.37 -3.80 4.13
C ASP A 318 3.65 -4.93 4.88
N ASP A 319 3.57 -6.15 4.35
CA ASP A 319 2.92 -7.29 5.00
C ASP A 319 3.61 -7.67 6.32
N LEU A 320 4.92 -7.39 6.43
CA LEU A 320 5.66 -7.54 7.68
C LEU A 320 5.04 -6.71 8.81
N THR A 321 4.59 -5.49 8.52
CA THR A 321 4.16 -4.52 9.53
C THR A 321 2.67 -4.25 9.54
N VAL A 322 1.98 -4.43 8.40
CA VAL A 322 0.55 -4.20 8.14
C VAL A 322 0.02 -2.91 8.78
N THR A 323 0.85 -1.85 8.79
CA THR A 323 0.54 -0.59 9.46
C THR A 323 0.12 -0.74 10.95
N ASN A 324 0.46 -1.87 11.59
CA ASN A 324 0.04 -2.23 12.93
C ASN A 324 1.10 -1.81 13.96
N PRO A 325 0.79 -0.92 14.93
CA PRO A 325 1.75 -0.45 15.93
C PRO A 325 2.54 -1.55 16.64
N SER A 326 1.92 -2.70 16.93
CA SER A 326 2.60 -3.83 17.59
C SER A 326 3.66 -4.47 16.70
N ARG A 327 3.35 -4.69 15.41
CA ARG A 327 4.30 -5.26 14.45
C ARG A 327 5.37 -4.24 14.05
N VAL A 328 5.00 -2.98 13.90
CA VAL A 328 5.94 -1.87 13.71
C VAL A 328 6.93 -1.81 14.87
N GLN A 329 6.48 -1.90 16.11
CA GLN A 329 7.38 -1.92 17.28
C GLN A 329 8.32 -3.12 17.24
N LYS A 330 7.81 -4.33 16.95
CA LYS A 330 8.65 -5.53 16.82
C LYS A 330 9.70 -5.36 15.71
N ALA A 331 9.34 -4.78 14.58
CA ALA A 331 10.25 -4.55 13.46
C ALA A 331 11.31 -3.49 13.77
N ILE A 332 10.96 -2.45 14.55
CA ILE A 332 11.92 -1.48 15.11
C ILE A 332 12.91 -2.17 16.05
N ASP A 333 12.40 -2.93 17.02
CA ASP A 333 13.22 -3.56 18.07
C ASP A 333 14.20 -4.59 17.50
N SER A 334 13.76 -5.33 16.48
CA SER A 334 14.56 -6.34 15.79
C SER A 334 15.43 -5.78 14.67
N LYS A 335 15.21 -4.52 14.24
CA LYS A 335 15.84 -3.91 13.05
C LYS A 335 15.55 -4.69 11.76
N ALA A 336 14.33 -5.21 11.64
CA ALA A 336 13.92 -6.04 10.52
C ALA A 336 13.82 -5.26 9.20
N CYS A 337 13.42 -3.98 9.25
CA CYS A 337 13.37 -3.07 8.11
C CYS A 337 13.75 -1.64 8.55
N ASN A 338 13.73 -0.67 7.64
CA ASN A 338 14.06 0.74 7.95
C ASN A 338 13.10 1.75 7.30
N ALA A 339 12.00 1.27 6.75
CA ALA A 339 10.88 2.05 6.27
C ALA A 339 9.55 1.30 6.47
N LEU A 340 8.49 2.06 6.67
CA LEU A 340 7.11 1.57 6.79
C LEU A 340 6.35 1.90 5.50
N LEU A 341 5.66 0.92 4.91
CA LEU A 341 4.58 1.24 3.97
C LEU A 341 3.31 1.54 4.76
N LEU A 342 2.71 2.71 4.55
CA LEU A 342 1.57 3.16 5.35
C LEU A 342 0.24 3.00 4.60
N LYS A 343 -0.40 1.84 4.74
CA LYS A 343 -1.74 1.58 4.20
C LYS A 343 -2.81 1.74 5.28
N VAL A 344 -3.56 2.83 5.23
CA VAL A 344 -4.57 3.17 6.26
C VAL A 344 -5.66 2.09 6.44
N ASN A 345 -5.96 1.28 5.41
CA ASN A 345 -6.93 0.18 5.50
C ASN A 345 -6.40 -1.07 6.21
N GLN A 346 -5.08 -1.27 6.26
CA GLN A 346 -4.50 -2.38 7.01
C GLN A 346 -4.70 -2.22 8.52
N ILE A 347 -4.79 -0.98 9.02
CA ILE A 347 -5.06 -0.70 10.43
C ILE A 347 -6.49 -0.22 10.70
N GLY A 348 -7.13 0.48 9.76
CA GLY A 348 -8.57 0.78 9.80
C GLY A 348 -8.99 2.11 10.43
N THR A 349 -8.06 2.95 10.91
CA THR A 349 -8.34 4.35 11.31
C THR A 349 -7.20 5.29 10.96
N ILE A 350 -7.50 6.59 10.81
CA ILE A 350 -6.49 7.63 10.63
C ILE A 350 -5.63 7.78 11.89
N THR A 351 -6.23 7.69 13.08
CA THR A 351 -5.49 7.83 14.34
C THR A 351 -4.40 6.76 14.49
N GLU A 352 -4.74 5.48 14.29
CA GLU A 352 -3.76 4.39 14.41
C GLU A 352 -2.72 4.43 13.27
N ALA A 353 -3.09 4.86 12.06
CA ALA A 353 -2.13 5.05 10.98
C ALA A 353 -1.13 6.19 11.28
N ILE A 354 -1.58 7.31 11.85
CA ILE A 354 -0.69 8.39 12.30
C ILE A 354 0.22 7.91 13.44
N GLU A 355 -0.28 7.08 14.35
CA GLU A 355 0.53 6.46 15.41
C GLU A 355 1.67 5.61 14.81
N ALA A 356 1.35 4.69 13.88
CA ALA A 356 2.34 3.87 13.20
C ALA A 356 3.39 4.72 12.43
N CYS A 357 2.94 5.74 11.70
CA CYS A 357 3.81 6.70 11.02
C CYS A 357 4.77 7.41 11.99
N ASN A 358 4.26 7.88 13.13
CA ASN A 358 5.06 8.57 14.13
C ASN A 358 6.05 7.63 14.85
N MET A 359 5.67 6.37 15.09
CA MET A 359 6.58 5.35 15.63
C MET A 359 7.76 5.11 14.69
N ALA A 360 7.48 4.87 13.40
CA ALA A 360 8.51 4.68 12.38
C ALA A 360 9.46 5.89 12.33
N ARG A 361 8.92 7.11 12.22
CA ARG A 361 9.73 8.33 12.16
C ARG A 361 10.57 8.56 13.42
N LYS A 362 10.04 8.26 14.61
CA LYS A 362 10.78 8.35 15.87
C LYS A 362 11.95 7.35 15.92
N ALA A 363 11.82 6.20 15.27
CA ALA A 363 12.89 5.22 15.11
C ALA A 363 13.89 5.57 13.99
N GLY A 364 13.70 6.72 13.29
CA GLY A 364 14.55 7.14 12.18
C GLY A 364 14.23 6.46 10.85
N TRP A 365 13.07 5.81 10.74
CA TRP A 365 12.64 5.14 9.52
C TRP A 365 12.02 6.11 8.50
N GLY A 366 12.09 5.71 7.23
CA GLY A 366 11.23 6.26 6.18
C GLY A 366 9.77 5.84 6.37
N VAL A 367 8.85 6.58 5.77
CA VAL A 367 7.44 6.18 5.63
C VAL A 367 7.03 6.45 4.20
N MET A 368 6.57 5.41 3.50
CA MET A 368 6.07 5.47 2.13
C MET A 368 4.54 5.53 2.15
#